data_AF-A0A1I1P6U1-F1
#
_entry.id   AF-A0A1I1P6U1-F1
#
_cell.length_a   1.000
_cell.length_b   1.000
_cell.length_c   1.000
_cell.angle_alpha   90.00
_cell.angle_beta   90.00
_cell.angle_gamma   90.00
#
_symmetry.space_group_name_H-M   'P 1'
#
loop_
_entity.id
_entity.type
_entity.pdbx_description
1 polymer ?
#
loop_
_entity_poly.entity_id
_entity_poly.type
_entity_poly.pdbx_seq_one_letter_code
_entity_poly.pdbx_strand_id
1 'polypeptide(L)'
;MEITMIQKPLKWDLTYNFPYMKNTYTAKANRVILPVRRKITLYREKEIVASGIETNFIYVLLKFVPFIKSFIPSKFRIQLCNANVGQLIDKFDIVQDSWEAIVHQEYYKIYQHTHGFEGNYYSIFKNDEQVGSVHKSSYTEWEAHTYKGKFDDDTDEILNMLFMVYIDVLWNTVDFNNEIYSNTREAQWGLDRTFGKKMDKEWSPKKEAN
;
A
#
# COMPACT_ATOMS: atom_id res chain seq x y z
N MET A 1 3.02 -14.41 10.31
CA MET A 1 2.43 -13.28 11.03
C MET A 1 1.11 -12.84 10.39
N GLU A 2 0.08 -12.51 11.17
CA GLU A 2 -1.18 -11.92 10.67
C GLU A 2 -1.45 -10.56 11.32
N ILE A 3 -1.72 -9.55 10.50
CA ILE A 3 -1.98 -8.16 10.91
C ILE A 3 -3.36 -7.75 10.41
N THR A 4 -4.20 -7.23 11.29
CA THR A 4 -5.49 -6.64 10.92
C THR A 4 -5.39 -5.12 10.95
N MET A 5 -5.79 -4.46 9.86
CA MET A 5 -5.92 -3.01 9.78
C MET A 5 -7.39 -2.62 9.71
N ILE A 6 -7.85 -1.82 10.65
CA ILE A 6 -9.23 -1.35 10.73
C ILE A 6 -9.25 0.16 10.49
N GLN A 7 -9.86 0.58 9.39
CA GLN A 7 -10.06 1.99 9.09
C GLN A 7 -11.24 2.54 9.92
N LYS A 8 -11.09 3.73 10.49
CA LYS A 8 -12.21 4.43 11.12
C LYS A 8 -13.13 5.05 10.07
N PRO A 9 -14.46 5.09 10.31
CA PRO A 9 -15.43 5.74 9.43
C PRO A 9 -15.07 7.18 9.06
N LEU A 10 -15.31 7.51 7.78
CA LEU A 10 -15.15 8.79 7.07
C LEU A 10 -14.68 9.99 7.90
N LYS A 11 -13.36 10.25 7.83
CA LYS A 11 -12.73 11.55 8.10
C LYS A 11 -11.76 11.89 6.98
N TRP A 12 -11.60 13.19 6.67
CA TRP A 12 -10.61 13.69 5.71
C TRP A 12 -9.19 13.20 6.04
N ASP A 13 -8.88 13.15 7.33
CA ASP A 13 -7.73 12.46 7.89
C ASP A 13 -8.10 11.01 8.19
N LEU A 14 -7.60 10.10 7.37
CA LEU A 14 -7.78 8.67 7.57
C LEU A 14 -7.05 8.26 8.84
N THR A 15 -7.76 7.52 9.68
CA THR A 15 -7.20 6.94 10.88
C THR A 15 -7.40 5.43 10.81
N TYR A 16 -6.33 4.69 11.05
CA TYR A 16 -6.33 3.23 11.05
C TYR A 16 -5.88 2.73 12.41
N ASN A 17 -6.46 1.63 12.86
CA ASN A 17 -6.05 0.91 14.05
C ASN A 17 -5.50 -0.46 13.64
N PHE A 18 -4.39 -0.84 14.26
CA PHE A 18 -3.78 -2.15 14.12
C PHE A 18 -3.76 -2.82 15.50
N PRO A 19 -4.80 -3.57 15.86
CA PRO A 19 -4.71 -4.50 16.99
C PRO A 19 -3.72 -5.60 16.61
N TYR A 20 -2.53 -5.60 17.22
CA TYR A 20 -1.48 -6.57 16.92
C TYR A 20 -0.84 -7.07 18.21
N MET A 21 -0.95 -8.38 18.44
CA MET A 21 -0.62 -9.01 19.72
C MET A 21 -1.26 -8.27 20.91
N LYS A 22 -0.46 -7.82 21.89
CA LYS A 22 -0.91 -7.04 23.06
C LYS A 22 -0.87 -5.53 22.83
N ASN A 23 -0.36 -5.07 21.68
CA ASN A 23 -0.18 -3.67 21.37
C ASN A 23 -1.29 -3.17 20.44
N THR A 24 -1.54 -1.87 20.50
CA THR A 24 -2.38 -1.19 19.50
C THR A 24 -1.57 -0.10 18.84
N TYR A 25 -1.39 -0.23 17.52
CA TYR A 25 -0.82 0.85 16.72
C TYR A 25 -1.94 1.66 16.08
N THR A 26 -1.67 2.95 15.87
CA THR A 26 -2.59 3.85 15.16
C THR A 26 -1.85 4.48 14.00
N ALA A 27 -2.38 4.42 12.79
CA ALA A 27 -1.86 5.21 11.68
C ALA A 27 -2.78 6.38 11.38
N LYS A 28 -2.20 7.50 10.95
CA LYS A 28 -2.90 8.64 10.37
C LYS A 28 -2.36 8.90 8.98
N ALA A 29 -3.25 9.11 8.02
CA ALA A 29 -2.89 9.48 6.66
C ALA A 29 -3.84 10.56 6.12
N ASN A 30 -3.33 11.52 5.36
CA ASN A 30 -4.16 12.49 4.67
C ASN A 30 -4.55 11.99 3.27
N ARG A 31 -5.85 12.00 2.95
CA ARG A 31 -6.30 11.92 1.55
C ARG A 31 -5.95 13.21 0.83
N VAL A 32 -5.65 13.13 -0.46
CA VAL A 32 -5.33 14.33 -1.24
C VAL A 32 -6.55 14.80 -2.02
N ILE A 33 -7.04 15.99 -1.67
CA ILE A 33 -8.11 16.73 -2.38
C ILE A 33 -7.59 18.08 -2.94
N LEU A 34 -6.51 18.61 -2.34
CA LEU A 34 -5.78 19.80 -2.76
C LEU A 34 -4.31 19.43 -2.98
N PRO A 35 -3.47 20.19 -3.71
CA PRO A 35 -2.06 19.87 -3.94
C PRO A 35 -1.22 19.94 -2.66
N VAL A 36 -1.37 18.94 -1.80
CA VAL A 36 -0.67 18.75 -0.54
C VAL A 36 0.06 17.41 -0.62
N ARG A 37 1.28 17.38 -0.07
CA ARG A 37 2.07 16.15 0.05
C ARG A 37 1.34 15.15 0.94
N ARG A 38 1.25 13.91 0.47
CA ARG A 38 0.80 12.79 1.32
C ARG A 38 1.79 12.56 2.43
N LYS A 39 1.24 12.25 3.60
CA LYS A 39 1.96 11.85 4.79
C LYS A 39 1.19 10.75 5.48
N ILE A 40 1.85 9.62 5.70
CA ILE A 40 1.41 8.55 6.57
C ILE A 40 2.26 8.62 7.83
N THR A 41 1.66 8.54 9.01
CA THR A 41 2.37 8.49 10.29
C THR A 41 1.78 7.38 11.14
N LEU A 42 2.63 6.45 11.59
CA LEU A 42 2.27 5.35 12.46
C LEU A 42 2.73 5.65 13.89
N TYR A 43 1.86 5.37 14.84
CA TYR A 43 2.04 5.64 16.25
C TYR A 43 1.93 4.37 17.08
N ARG A 44 2.79 4.25 18.10
CA ARG A 44 2.65 3.31 19.23
C ARG A 44 2.53 4.14 20.50
N GLU A 45 1.42 4.02 21.24
CA GLU A 45 1.23 4.75 22.51
C GLU A 45 1.50 6.27 22.45
N LYS A 46 1.21 6.89 21.29
CA LYS A 46 1.47 8.31 20.92
C LYS A 46 2.88 8.63 20.41
N GLU A 47 3.83 7.71 20.49
CA GLU A 47 5.15 7.87 19.89
C GLU A 47 5.12 7.57 18.40
N ILE A 48 5.80 8.36 17.58
CA ILE A 48 5.93 8.11 16.14
C ILE A 48 6.95 6.97 15.94
N VAL A 49 6.49 5.85 15.42
CA VAL A 49 7.35 4.69 15.13
C VAL A 49 7.74 4.62 13.66
N ALA A 50 6.86 5.11 12.77
CA ALA A 50 7.16 5.18 11.34
C ALA A 50 6.43 6.33 10.65
N SER A 51 6.97 6.77 9.52
CA SER A 51 6.25 7.67 8.61
C SER A 51 6.65 7.46 7.15
N GLY A 52 5.69 7.71 6.26
CA GLY A 52 5.90 7.79 4.81
C GLY A 52 5.54 9.19 4.34
N ILE A 53 6.48 9.93 3.74
CA ILE A 53 6.25 11.32 3.32
C ILE A 53 6.51 11.45 1.82
N GLU A 54 5.52 11.92 1.07
CA GLU A 54 5.65 12.20 -0.35
C GLU A 54 6.68 13.33 -0.59
N THR A 55 7.65 13.05 -1.45
CA THR A 55 8.81 13.92 -1.70
C THR A 55 8.75 14.62 -3.04
N ASN A 56 8.07 14.05 -4.03
CA ASN A 56 8.02 14.59 -5.38
C ASN A 56 6.99 15.73 -5.48
N PHE A 57 7.44 16.97 -5.27
CA PHE A 57 6.57 18.14 -5.33
C PHE A 57 5.97 18.38 -6.72
N ILE A 58 6.73 18.08 -7.79
CA ILE A 58 6.23 18.23 -9.17
C ILE A 58 5.05 17.28 -9.39
N TYR A 59 5.15 16.04 -8.91
CA TYR A 59 4.02 15.10 -8.93
C TYR A 59 2.81 15.65 -8.17
N VAL A 60 3.00 16.20 -6.97
CA VAL A 60 1.91 16.77 -6.15
C VAL A 60 1.12 17.85 -6.88
N LEU A 61 1.81 18.70 -7.65
CA LEU A 61 1.17 19.76 -8.44
C LEU A 61 0.46 19.20 -9.68
N LEU A 62 1.08 18.25 -10.37
CA LEU A 62 0.67 17.84 -11.70
C LEU A 62 -0.20 16.57 -11.73
N LYS A 63 -0.39 15.87 -10.62
CA LYS A 63 -1.20 14.63 -10.56
C LYS A 63 -2.67 14.79 -10.96
N PHE A 64 -3.20 16.01 -10.94
CA PHE A 64 -4.55 16.32 -11.40
C PHE A 64 -4.64 16.44 -12.93
N VAL A 65 -3.51 16.53 -13.63
CA VAL A 65 -3.45 16.57 -15.09
C VAL A 65 -3.47 15.14 -15.63
N PRO A 66 -4.36 14.80 -16.59
CA PRO A 66 -4.34 13.51 -17.27
C PRO A 66 -2.96 13.19 -17.87
N PHE A 67 -2.58 11.92 -17.92
CA PHE A 67 -1.35 11.37 -18.54
C PHE A 67 0.00 11.71 -17.87
N ILE A 68 0.13 12.75 -17.04
CA ILE A 68 1.41 13.11 -16.40
C ILE A 68 1.91 12.03 -15.42
N LYS A 69 0.99 11.26 -14.83
CA LYS A 69 1.29 10.19 -13.87
C LYS A 69 2.23 9.12 -14.42
N SER A 70 2.13 8.81 -15.72
CA SER A 70 2.99 7.83 -16.38
C SER A 70 4.44 8.32 -16.56
N PHE A 71 4.68 9.63 -16.49
CA PHE A 71 6.01 10.22 -16.73
C PHE A 71 6.71 10.67 -15.45
N ILE A 72 5.95 10.97 -14.39
CA ILE A 72 6.49 11.47 -13.13
C ILE A 72 6.02 10.53 -12.01
N PRO A 73 6.89 9.64 -11.49
CA PRO A 73 6.49 8.73 -10.43
C PRO A 73 6.33 9.47 -9.10
N SER A 74 5.32 9.09 -8.32
CA SER A 74 5.28 9.49 -6.92
C SER A 74 6.40 8.78 -6.15
N LYS A 75 6.94 9.46 -5.15
CA LYS A 75 8.03 8.96 -4.31
C LYS A 75 7.76 9.32 -2.86
N PHE A 76 7.77 8.32 -2.00
CA PHE A 76 7.66 8.48 -0.56
C PHE A 76 9.00 8.18 0.10
N ARG A 77 9.44 9.05 0.99
CA ARG A 77 10.53 8.74 1.92
C ARG A 77 9.95 7.95 3.08
N ILE A 78 10.57 6.83 3.42
CA ILE A 78 10.22 6.01 4.59
C ILE A 78 11.15 6.37 5.73
N GLN A 79 10.57 6.68 6.89
CA GLN A 79 11.29 6.92 8.13
C GLN A 79 10.83 5.96 9.21
N LEU A 80 11.77 5.35 9.93
CA LEU A 80 11.53 4.56 11.14
C LEU A 80 12.19 5.27 12.32
N CYS A 81 11.44 5.51 13.39
CA CYS A 81 11.91 6.24 14.58
C CYS A 81 12.67 7.55 14.21
N ASN A 82 12.16 8.30 13.23
CA ASN A 82 12.73 9.52 12.64
C ASN A 82 14.02 9.36 11.80
N ALA A 83 14.61 8.16 11.70
CA ALA A 83 15.70 7.89 10.78
C ALA A 83 15.16 7.63 9.37
N ASN A 84 15.79 8.20 8.34
CA ASN A 84 15.47 7.83 6.97
C ASN A 84 16.05 6.44 6.68
N VAL A 85 15.18 5.50 6.35
CA VAL A 85 15.57 4.10 6.12
C VAL A 85 15.40 3.67 4.68
N GLY A 86 14.72 4.48 3.86
CA GLY A 86 14.32 4.03 2.54
C GLY A 86 13.36 4.93 1.80
N GLN A 87 12.85 4.39 0.71
CA GLN A 87 11.86 5.05 -0.13
C GLN A 87 10.90 4.04 -0.73
N LEU A 88 9.70 4.51 -1.07
CA LEU A 88 8.72 3.79 -1.87
C LEU A 88 8.42 4.61 -3.13
N ILE A 89 8.42 3.95 -4.28
CA ILE A 89 8.26 4.56 -5.60
C ILE A 89 7.09 3.88 -6.31
N ASP A 90 6.19 4.69 -6.86
CA ASP A 90 5.10 4.19 -7.69
C ASP A 90 5.62 3.87 -9.10
N LYS A 91 5.27 2.69 -9.60
CA LYS A 91 5.57 2.22 -10.95
C LYS A 91 4.28 1.91 -11.68
N PHE A 92 3.97 2.76 -12.65
CA PHE A 92 2.84 2.56 -13.55
C PHE A 92 3.32 1.82 -14.79
N ASP A 93 2.77 0.63 -15.02
CA ASP A 93 3.12 -0.22 -16.16
C ASP A 93 1.87 -0.57 -16.95
N ILE A 94 2.04 -0.72 -18.26
CA ILE A 94 0.99 -1.15 -19.19
C ILE A 94 0.47 -2.54 -18.80
N VAL A 95 1.33 -3.40 -18.24
CA VAL A 95 0.94 -4.76 -17.83
C VAL A 95 0.31 -4.75 -16.44
N GLN A 96 1.00 -4.23 -15.44
CA GLN A 96 0.57 -4.29 -14.05
C GLN A 96 1.26 -3.20 -13.24
N ASP A 97 0.45 -2.36 -12.58
CA ASP A 97 0.98 -1.38 -11.65
C ASP A 97 1.64 -2.07 -10.45
N SER A 98 2.75 -1.51 -10.00
CA SER A 98 3.48 -2.01 -8.84
C SER A 98 4.06 -0.88 -8.01
N TRP A 99 4.39 -1.20 -6.77
CA TRP A 99 5.09 -0.30 -5.87
C TRP A 99 6.41 -0.92 -5.47
N GLU A 100 7.48 -0.16 -5.66
CA GLU A 100 8.83 -0.59 -5.30
C GLU A 100 9.25 0.10 -4.02
N ALA A 101 9.62 -0.66 -3.00
CA ALA A 101 10.20 -0.11 -1.79
C ALA A 101 11.66 -0.58 -1.63
N ILE A 102 12.55 0.37 -1.36
CA ILE A 102 13.94 0.10 -0.99
C ILE A 102 14.07 0.54 0.46
N VAL A 103 14.26 -0.41 1.38
CA VAL A 103 14.32 -0.14 2.83
C VAL A 103 15.50 -0.90 3.41
N HIS A 104 16.43 -0.22 4.08
CA HIS A 104 17.65 -0.84 4.62
C HIS A 104 18.45 -1.67 3.59
N GLN A 105 18.50 -1.23 2.34
CA GLN A 105 19.11 -1.94 1.19
C GLN A 105 18.36 -3.20 0.73
N GLU A 106 17.24 -3.54 1.37
CA GLU A 106 16.35 -4.61 0.93
C GLU A 106 15.34 -4.07 -0.06
N TYR A 107 15.03 -4.90 -1.06
CA TYR A 107 14.16 -4.53 -2.15
C TYR A 107 12.84 -5.31 -2.09
N TYR A 108 11.76 -4.54 -2.02
CA TYR A 108 10.40 -5.04 -1.98
C TYR A 108 9.63 -4.59 -3.22
N LYS A 109 8.79 -5.48 -3.74
CA LYS A 109 7.80 -5.16 -4.78
C LYS A 109 6.41 -5.55 -4.30
N ILE A 110 5.49 -4.61 -4.40
CA ILE A 110 4.08 -4.81 -4.08
C ILE A 110 3.32 -4.80 -5.39
N TYR A 111 2.61 -5.88 -5.66
CA TYR A 111 1.80 -6.03 -6.87
C TYR A 111 0.32 -6.05 -6.50
N GLN A 112 -0.47 -5.29 -7.23
CA GLN A 112 -1.93 -5.33 -7.15
C GLN A 112 -2.47 -6.44 -8.05
N HIS A 113 -3.33 -7.29 -7.51
CA HIS A 113 -4.01 -8.34 -8.25
C HIS A 113 -5.50 -8.07 -8.29
N THR A 114 -6.01 -7.75 -9.47
CA THR A 114 -7.45 -7.58 -9.70
C THR A 114 -8.07 -8.94 -10.05
N HIS A 115 -8.35 -9.76 -9.03
CA HIS A 115 -9.05 -11.05 -9.19
C HIS A 115 -10.58 -10.90 -9.39
N GLY A 116 -11.02 -9.92 -10.19
CA GLY A 116 -12.46 -9.71 -10.43
C GLY A 116 -13.30 -9.56 -9.15
N PHE A 117 -14.50 -10.15 -9.13
CA PHE A 117 -15.49 -10.05 -8.04
C PHE A 117 -15.05 -10.65 -6.68
N GLU A 118 -13.94 -11.41 -6.60
CA GLU A 118 -13.47 -12.07 -5.36
C GLU A 118 -12.66 -11.15 -4.43
N GLY A 119 -12.51 -9.88 -4.79
CA GLY A 119 -11.88 -8.85 -3.97
C GLY A 119 -10.47 -8.47 -4.41
N ASN A 120 -9.98 -7.36 -3.86
CA ASN A 120 -8.67 -6.83 -4.19
C ASN A 120 -7.61 -7.46 -3.29
N TYR A 121 -6.61 -8.09 -3.91
CA TYR A 121 -5.47 -8.69 -3.26
C TYR A 121 -4.18 -7.97 -3.65
N TYR A 122 -3.25 -7.91 -2.73
CA TYR A 122 -1.91 -7.42 -2.97
C TYR A 122 -0.93 -8.50 -2.52
N SER A 123 0.12 -8.72 -3.31
CA SER A 123 1.23 -9.58 -2.92
C SER A 123 2.47 -8.73 -2.71
N ILE A 124 3.26 -9.06 -1.70
CA ILE A 124 4.50 -8.37 -1.36
C ILE A 124 5.62 -9.38 -1.57
N PHE A 125 6.57 -9.01 -2.41
CA PHE A 125 7.76 -9.81 -2.72
C PHE A 125 8.99 -9.12 -2.17
N LYS A 126 9.89 -9.89 -1.57
CA LYS A 126 11.25 -9.48 -1.21
C LYS A 126 12.21 -10.31 -2.05
N ASN A 127 13.07 -9.67 -2.84
CA ASN A 127 14.02 -10.37 -3.72
C ASN A 127 13.37 -11.47 -4.58
N ASP A 128 12.21 -11.16 -5.17
CA ASP A 128 11.37 -12.05 -5.99
C ASP A 128 10.70 -13.26 -5.29
N GLU A 129 10.90 -13.43 -3.98
CA GLU A 129 10.13 -14.37 -3.15
C GLU A 129 8.92 -13.67 -2.51
N GLN A 130 7.75 -14.32 -2.52
CA GLN A 130 6.57 -13.78 -1.84
C GLN A 130 6.79 -13.87 -0.33
N VAL A 131 6.67 -12.74 0.36
CA VAL A 131 6.83 -12.63 1.83
C VAL A 131 5.58 -12.07 2.50
N GLY A 132 4.59 -11.63 1.72
CA GLY A 132 3.34 -11.16 2.26
C GLY A 132 2.21 -11.11 1.27
N SER A 133 0.99 -11.06 1.78
CA SER A 133 -0.21 -10.73 1.04
C SER A 133 -1.15 -9.87 1.88
N VAL A 134 -1.85 -8.95 1.24
CA VAL A 134 -2.85 -8.09 1.87
C VAL A 134 -4.17 -8.25 1.13
N HIS A 135 -5.23 -8.52 1.87
CA HIS A 135 -6.57 -8.68 1.35
C HIS A 135 -7.54 -7.71 2.01
N LYS A 136 -8.38 -7.06 1.21
CA LYS A 136 -9.47 -6.22 1.71
C LYS A 136 -10.67 -7.11 2.10
N SER A 137 -10.88 -7.33 3.40
CA SER A 137 -11.77 -8.36 3.92
C SER A 137 -13.25 -7.96 4.04
N SER A 138 -13.57 -6.67 4.22
CA SER A 138 -14.97 -6.23 4.35
C SER A 138 -15.17 -4.74 4.09
N TYR A 139 -16.38 -4.41 3.64
CA TYR A 139 -16.94 -3.06 3.58
C TYR A 139 -17.90 -2.90 4.76
N THR A 140 -17.61 -2.02 5.71
CA THR A 140 -18.56 -1.66 6.77
C THR A 140 -19.28 -0.35 6.43
N GLU A 141 -20.43 -0.10 7.08
CA GLU A 141 -21.19 1.13 6.93
C GLU A 141 -20.26 2.37 6.98
N TRP A 142 -20.50 3.35 6.10
CA TRP A 142 -19.73 4.61 5.99
C TRP A 142 -18.31 4.49 5.42
N GLU A 143 -18.08 3.61 4.44
CA GLU A 143 -16.79 3.45 3.72
C GLU A 143 -15.58 3.12 4.59
N ALA A 144 -15.81 2.56 5.78
CA ALA A 144 -14.74 2.01 6.59
C ALA A 144 -14.34 0.63 6.04
N HIS A 145 -13.06 0.43 5.77
CA HIS A 145 -12.55 -0.84 5.28
C HIS A 145 -11.74 -1.58 6.34
N THR A 146 -11.86 -2.90 6.34
CA THR A 146 -10.95 -3.78 7.08
C THR A 146 -10.04 -4.50 6.09
N TYR A 147 -8.76 -4.55 6.42
CA TYR A 147 -7.75 -5.29 5.67
C TYR A 147 -7.10 -6.33 6.55
N LYS A 148 -6.80 -7.48 5.97
CA LYS A 148 -6.03 -8.56 6.59
C LYS A 148 -4.73 -8.73 5.81
N GLY A 149 -3.62 -8.55 6.50
CA GLY A 149 -2.29 -8.81 5.99
C GLY A 149 -1.75 -10.11 6.58
N LYS A 150 -1.21 -10.98 5.73
CA LYS A 150 -0.42 -12.15 6.12
C LYS A 150 1.01 -11.90 5.66
N PHE A 151 1.98 -12.14 6.53
CA PHE A 151 3.40 -11.89 6.26
C PHE A 151 4.24 -13.00 6.86
N ASP A 152 5.41 -13.28 6.29
CA ASP A 152 6.40 -14.16 6.92
C ASP A 152 6.82 -13.61 8.29
N ASP A 153 7.10 -14.48 9.26
CA ASP A 153 7.42 -14.07 10.64
C ASP A 153 8.75 -13.27 10.72
N ASP A 154 9.65 -13.44 9.77
CA ASP A 154 10.97 -12.78 9.69
C ASP A 154 10.91 -11.37 9.08
N THR A 155 9.72 -10.86 8.75
CA THR A 155 9.52 -9.52 8.18
C THR A 155 9.20 -8.47 9.25
N ASP A 156 9.67 -7.23 9.03
CA ASP A 156 9.45 -6.12 9.97
C ASP A 156 7.96 -5.74 10.07
N GLU A 157 7.38 -5.92 11.26
CA GLU A 157 5.97 -5.65 11.54
C GLU A 157 5.56 -4.19 11.28
N ILE A 158 6.42 -3.22 11.58
CA ILE A 158 6.16 -1.79 11.44
C ILE A 158 6.16 -1.41 9.96
N LEU A 159 7.10 -1.96 9.19
CA LEU A 159 7.15 -1.79 7.75
C LEU A 159 5.93 -2.42 7.06
N ASN A 160 5.53 -3.61 7.49
CA ASN A 160 4.34 -4.29 6.98
C ASN A 160 3.06 -3.47 7.23
N MET A 161 2.90 -2.91 8.43
CA MET A 161 1.79 -1.99 8.73
C MET A 161 1.84 -0.75 7.83
N LEU A 162 3.03 -0.18 7.59
CA LEU A 162 3.18 0.97 6.69
C LEU A 162 2.77 0.63 5.25
N PHE A 163 3.17 -0.54 4.73
CA PHE A 163 2.72 -1.02 3.42
C PHE A 163 1.20 -1.17 3.36
N MET A 164 0.57 -1.74 4.38
CA MET A 164 -0.90 -1.85 4.43
C MET A 164 -1.60 -0.48 4.35
N VAL A 165 -1.12 0.54 5.08
CA VAL A 165 -1.69 1.90 4.99
C VAL A 165 -1.45 2.49 3.61
N TYR A 166 -0.26 2.31 3.05
CA TYR A 166 0.11 2.84 1.74
C TYR A 166 -0.82 2.31 0.64
N ILE A 167 -1.06 0.99 0.66
CA ILE A 167 -2.00 0.30 -0.23
C ILE A 167 -3.39 0.96 -0.20
N ASP A 168 -3.94 1.20 0.99
CA ASP A 168 -5.27 1.82 1.13
C ASP A 168 -5.30 3.29 0.67
N VAL A 169 -4.27 4.06 1.02
CA VAL A 169 -4.17 5.48 0.65
C VAL A 169 -4.15 5.65 -0.86
N LEU A 170 -3.40 4.80 -1.57
CA LEU A 170 -3.36 4.84 -3.03
C LEU A 170 -4.67 4.38 -3.66
N TRP A 171 -5.27 3.30 -3.16
CA TRP A 171 -6.55 2.80 -3.66
C TRP A 171 -7.67 3.85 -3.59
N ASN A 172 -7.73 4.59 -2.48
CA ASN A 172 -8.82 5.52 -2.20
C ASN A 172 -8.51 6.98 -2.57
N THR A 173 -7.44 7.24 -3.33
CA THR A 173 -7.18 8.59 -3.84
C THR A 173 -7.59 8.75 -5.30
N VAL A 174 -8.09 9.95 -5.62
CA VAL A 174 -8.57 10.39 -6.94
C VAL A 174 -7.54 10.10 -8.05
N ASP A 175 -6.26 9.94 -7.70
CA ASP A 175 -5.22 9.56 -8.64
C ASP A 175 -5.47 8.21 -9.34
N PHE A 176 -6.13 7.26 -8.68
CA PHE A 176 -6.41 5.92 -9.22
C PHE A 176 -7.87 5.76 -9.69
N ASN A 177 -8.76 6.69 -9.32
CA ASN A 177 -10.21 6.54 -9.47
C ASN A 177 -10.84 7.44 -10.55
N ASN A 178 -10.08 7.89 -11.55
CA ASN A 178 -10.65 8.63 -12.66
C ASN A 178 -11.37 7.68 -13.63
N GLU A 179 -12.69 7.80 -13.67
CA GLU A 179 -13.70 7.05 -14.44
C GLU A 179 -13.53 7.05 -15.97
N ILE A 180 -12.44 7.61 -16.51
CA ILE A 180 -12.18 7.74 -17.96
C ILE A 180 -11.55 6.47 -18.57
N TYR A 181 -11.27 5.42 -17.77
CA TYR A 181 -10.43 4.28 -18.17
C TYR A 181 -11.14 2.91 -18.25
N SER A 182 -12.45 2.81 -18.52
CA SER A 182 -13.11 1.48 -18.53
C SER A 182 -12.45 0.49 -19.51
N ASN A 183 -12.21 0.90 -20.76
CA ASN A 183 -11.69 0.01 -21.80
C ASN A 183 -10.18 -0.25 -21.66
N THR A 184 -9.42 0.75 -21.22
CA THR A 184 -7.97 0.64 -20.95
C THR A 184 -7.69 -0.21 -19.71
N ARG A 185 -8.56 -0.12 -18.69
CA ARG A 185 -8.48 -0.96 -17.49
C ARG A 185 -8.83 -2.41 -17.80
N GLU A 186 -9.82 -2.67 -18.64
CA GLU A 186 -10.12 -4.02 -19.13
C GLU A 186 -8.95 -4.61 -19.94
N ALA A 187 -8.30 -3.80 -20.79
CA ALA A 187 -7.11 -4.23 -21.52
C ALA A 187 -5.93 -4.52 -20.57
N GLN A 188 -5.67 -3.64 -19.60
CA GLN A 188 -4.66 -3.85 -18.57
C GLN A 188 -4.97 -5.11 -17.75
N TRP A 189 -6.24 -5.38 -17.42
CA TRP A 189 -6.63 -6.63 -16.74
C TRP A 189 -6.36 -7.87 -17.59
N GLY A 190 -6.62 -7.81 -18.90
CA GLY A 190 -6.27 -8.87 -19.84
C GLY A 190 -4.76 -9.13 -19.89
N LEU A 191 -3.97 -8.06 -19.92
CA LEU A 191 -2.51 -8.12 -19.91
C LEU A 191 -1.96 -8.61 -18.56
N ASP A 192 -2.44 -8.10 -17.43
CA ASP A 192 -2.10 -8.57 -16.08
C ASP A 192 -2.39 -10.07 -15.96
N ARG A 193 -3.58 -10.53 -16.39
CA ARG A 193 -3.95 -11.96 -16.40
C ARG A 193 -3.01 -12.82 -17.24
N THR A 194 -2.43 -12.29 -18.30
CA THR A 194 -1.57 -13.07 -19.20
C THR A 194 -0.08 -12.98 -18.84
N PHE A 195 0.39 -11.79 -18.47
CA PHE A 195 1.81 -11.43 -18.37
C PHE A 195 2.21 -10.84 -17.00
N GLY A 196 1.24 -10.43 -16.18
CA GLY A 196 1.50 -9.86 -14.85
C GLY A 196 2.12 -10.86 -13.89
N LYS A 197 2.78 -10.35 -12.85
CA LYS A 197 3.32 -11.17 -11.76
C LYS A 197 2.15 -11.88 -11.09
N LYS A 198 2.28 -13.19 -10.87
CA LYS A 198 1.24 -13.99 -10.23
C LYS A 198 1.48 -14.06 -8.74
N MET A 199 0.39 -13.92 -7.98
CA MET A 199 0.37 -14.35 -6.60
C MET A 199 0.61 -15.86 -6.57
N ASP A 200 1.51 -16.29 -5.70
CA ASP A 200 1.62 -17.70 -5.36
C ASP A 200 0.40 -18.09 -4.51
N LYS A 201 -0.45 -18.96 -5.06
CA LYS A 201 -1.71 -19.41 -4.42
C LYS A 201 -1.47 -20.41 -3.30
N GLU A 202 -0.32 -21.09 -3.34
CA GLU A 202 0.08 -22.06 -2.32
C GLU A 202 0.91 -21.41 -1.21
N TRP A 203 1.32 -20.15 -1.42
CA TRP A 203 2.06 -19.40 -0.43
C TRP A 203 1.31 -19.31 0.90
N SER A 204 2.04 -19.61 1.96
CA SER A 204 1.63 -19.41 3.33
C SER A 204 2.79 -18.82 4.12
N PRO A 205 2.51 -18.01 5.16
CA PRO A 205 3.56 -17.41 5.98
C PRO A 205 4.58 -18.44 6.46
N LYS A 206 5.86 -18.20 6.19
CA LYS A 206 6.96 -18.89 6.87
C LYS A 206 6.82 -18.63 8.36
N LYS A 207 6.84 -19.71 9.15
CA LYS A 207 6.87 -19.63 10.61
C LYS A 207 8.31 -19.68 11.07
N GLU A 208 8.67 -18.89 12.09
CA GLU A 208 9.97 -19.06 12.74
C GLU A 208 10.12 -20.51 13.23
N ALA A 209 11.26 -21.13 12.93
CA ALA A 209 11.61 -22.42 13.51
C ALA A 209 11.92 -22.19 14.99
N ASN A 210 11.02 -22.62 15.87
CA ASN A 210 11.21 -22.60 17.33
C ASN A 210 12.50 -23.30 17.76
#